data_AF-A0AAV9JRQ7-F1
#
_entry.id   AF-A0AAV9JRQ7-F1
#
_cell.length_a   1.000
_cell.length_b   1.000
_cell.length_c   1.000
_cell.angle_alpha   90.00
_cell.angle_beta   90.00
_cell.angle_gamma   90.00
#
_symmetry.space_group_name_H-M   'P 1'
#
loop_
_entity.id
_entity.type
_entity.pdbx_description
1 polymer ?
#
loop_
_entity_poly.entity_id
_entity_poly.type
_entity_poly.pdbx_seq_one_letter_code
_entity_poly.pdbx_strand_id
1 'polypeptide(L)'
;MSMDGQIVFGGYDAAKTKGNNYTKSLQLPTLACSSGMEVTVTDMVLNFPNGTDSSMLGYGAIAACIMPDYPLIFTFPDTYYTQFETLTKTSNVGRGGGAGIGYSGPLYWPEEV
;
A
#
# COMPACT_ATOMS: atom_id res chain seq x y z
N MET A 1 -0.50 2.60 -21.55
CA MET A 1 0.96 2.77 -21.70
C MET A 1 1.60 1.83 -20.69
N SER A 2 2.31 0.80 -21.14
CA SER A 2 3.08 -0.08 -20.24
C SER A 2 4.42 0.60 -19.98
N MET A 3 4.79 0.82 -18.72
CA MET A 3 6.15 1.20 -18.36
C MET A 3 6.95 -0.08 -18.13
N ASP A 4 8.12 -0.18 -18.76
CA ASP A 4 8.99 -1.33 -18.59
C ASP A 4 9.65 -1.30 -17.20
N GLY A 5 9.53 -2.42 -16.47
CA GLY A 5 10.25 -2.66 -15.22
C GLY A 5 11.63 -3.27 -15.47
N GLN A 6 12.46 -3.37 -14.43
CA GLN A 6 13.74 -4.09 -14.51
C GLN A 6 13.96 -4.99 -13.29
N ILE A 7 14.64 -6.11 -13.51
CA ILE A 7 15.17 -6.98 -12.46
C ILE A 7 16.69 -7.00 -12.62
N VAL A 8 17.43 -6.66 -11.57
CA VAL A 8 18.90 -6.63 -11.56
C VAL A 8 19.40 -7.81 -10.74
N PHE A 9 20.23 -8.67 -11.33
CA PHE A 9 20.84 -9.81 -10.64
C PHE A 9 22.27 -9.47 -10.24
N GLY A 10 22.64 -9.78 -8.98
CA GLY A 10 24.01 -9.61 -8.47
C GLY A 10 24.38 -8.18 -8.05
N GLY A 11 23.42 -7.26 -7.95
CA GLY A 11 23.66 -5.88 -7.54
C GLY A 11 22.39 -5.05 -7.48
N TYR A 12 22.53 -3.73 -7.55
CA TYR A 12 21.42 -2.78 -7.67
C TYR A 12 21.82 -1.65 -8.63
N ASP A 13 20.82 -1.02 -9.25
CA ASP A 13 21.02 0.12 -10.14
C ASP A 13 20.95 1.44 -9.35
N ALA A 14 22.11 2.01 -9.04
CA ALA A 14 22.21 3.23 -8.24
C ALA A 14 21.52 4.44 -8.89
N ALA A 15 21.41 4.49 -10.22
CA ALA A 15 20.73 5.57 -10.91
C ALA A 15 19.20 5.58 -10.66
N LYS A 16 18.64 4.44 -10.22
CA LYS A 16 17.22 4.27 -9.88
C LYS A 16 16.90 4.38 -8.40
N THR A 17 17.88 4.75 -7.58
CA THR A 17 17.72 4.89 -6.12
C THR A 17 18.08 6.30 -5.67
N LYS A 18 17.40 6.80 -4.63
CA LYS A 18 17.72 8.07 -3.97
C LYS A 18 17.50 7.94 -2.45
N GLY A 19 18.28 8.70 -1.68
CA GLY A 19 18.16 8.73 -0.22
C GLY A 19 18.90 7.59 0.48
N ASN A 20 18.54 7.37 1.75
CA ASN A 20 19.17 6.35 2.59
C ASN A 20 18.58 4.97 2.29
N ASN A 21 19.44 3.96 2.27
CA ASN A 21 19.00 2.58 2.10
C ASN A 21 18.35 2.07 3.40
N TYR A 22 17.24 1.36 3.24
CA TYR A 22 16.67 0.52 4.30
C TYR A 22 16.98 -0.94 3.99
N THR A 23 17.63 -1.63 4.92
CA THR A 23 18.03 -3.04 4.76
C THR A 23 17.54 -3.87 5.92
N LYS A 24 16.93 -5.03 5.62
CA LYS A 24 16.50 -6.01 6.60
C LYS A 24 16.72 -7.42 6.03
N SER A 25 17.06 -8.37 6.89
CA SER A 25 17.19 -9.78 6.50
C SER A 25 15.84 -10.35 6.09
N LEU A 26 15.83 -11.08 4.98
CA LEU A 26 14.67 -11.87 4.55
C LEU A 26 14.32 -12.89 5.64
N GLN A 27 13.03 -12.99 5.93
CA GLN A 27 12.50 -14.02 6.81
C GLN A 27 12.25 -15.31 6.03
N LEU A 28 12.11 -16.41 6.76
CA LEU A 28 11.62 -17.64 6.16
C LEU A 28 10.20 -17.40 5.61
N PRO A 29 9.92 -17.77 4.35
CA PRO A 29 8.58 -17.66 3.79
C PRO A 29 7.53 -18.35 4.66
N THR A 30 6.42 -17.67 4.88
CA THR A 30 5.26 -18.20 5.60
C THR A 30 4.01 -18.11 4.74
N LEU A 31 2.90 -18.71 5.19
CA LEU A 31 1.59 -18.53 4.55
C LEU A 31 1.13 -17.07 4.55
N ALA A 32 1.56 -16.26 5.52
CA ALA A 32 1.23 -14.84 5.60
C ALA A 32 2.16 -13.95 4.75
N CYS A 33 3.38 -14.42 4.46
CA CYS A 33 4.34 -13.71 3.62
C CYS A 33 5.20 -14.69 2.82
N SER A 34 4.77 -15.00 1.61
CA SER A 34 5.44 -15.95 0.71
C SER A 34 6.77 -15.44 0.17
N SER A 35 6.96 -14.13 0.10
CA SER A 35 8.21 -13.52 -0.35
C SER A 35 9.32 -13.52 0.71
N GLY A 36 8.96 -13.70 1.98
CA GLY A 36 9.87 -13.49 3.12
C GLY A 36 10.30 -12.03 3.32
N MET A 37 9.82 -11.09 2.50
CA MET A 37 10.12 -9.66 2.59
C MET A 37 9.16 -8.96 3.56
N GLU A 38 9.34 -9.22 4.85
CA GLU A 38 8.49 -8.67 5.89
C GLU A 38 9.03 -7.36 6.44
N VAL A 39 8.18 -6.34 6.53
CA VAL A 39 8.49 -5.02 7.10
C VAL A 39 7.44 -4.63 8.14
N THR A 40 7.79 -3.68 9.01
CA THR A 40 6.85 -3.10 9.98
C THR A 40 6.56 -1.67 9.57
N VAL A 41 5.30 -1.39 9.24
CA VAL A 41 4.81 -0.05 8.94
C VAL A 41 4.38 0.58 10.26
N THR A 42 5.09 1.62 10.69
CA THR A 42 4.83 2.31 11.96
C THR A 42 3.77 3.40 11.82
N ASP A 43 3.62 3.99 10.64
CA ASP A 43 2.56 4.95 10.38
C ASP A 43 2.26 5.02 8.87
N MET A 44 1.04 5.46 8.55
CA MET A 44 0.63 5.90 7.22
C MET A 44 -0.04 7.26 7.39
N VAL A 45 0.50 8.29 6.73
CA VAL A 45 0.10 9.68 6.99
C VAL A 45 -0.64 10.25 5.78
N LEU A 46 -1.84 10.77 6.01
CA LEU A 46 -2.59 11.55 5.04
C LEU A 46 -2.14 13.01 5.14
N ASN A 47 -1.65 13.53 4.01
CA ASN A 47 -1.18 14.90 3.89
C ASN A 47 -2.29 15.69 3.20
N PHE A 48 -2.91 16.65 3.89
CA PHE A 48 -4.05 17.39 3.34
C PHE A 48 -3.62 18.74 2.72
N PRO A 49 -4.34 19.25 1.70
CA PRO A 49 -4.00 20.52 1.04
C PRO A 49 -4.03 21.75 1.96
N ASN A 50 -4.70 21.65 3.10
CA ASN A 50 -4.71 22.67 4.15
C ASN A 50 -3.41 22.69 4.98
N GLY A 51 -2.44 21.83 4.67
CA GLY A 51 -1.14 21.72 5.35
C GLY A 51 -1.18 20.91 6.65
N THR A 52 -2.29 20.24 6.97
CA THR A 52 -2.37 19.36 8.15
C THR A 52 -2.11 17.91 7.77
N ASP A 53 -1.46 17.18 8.68
CA ASP A 53 -1.21 15.76 8.54
C ASP A 53 -2.09 14.97 9.51
N SER A 54 -2.54 13.79 9.10
CA SER A 54 -3.27 12.87 9.97
C SER A 54 -2.76 11.46 9.82
N SER A 55 -2.41 10.86 10.95
CA SER A 55 -2.01 9.46 11.03
C SER A 55 -3.23 8.54 10.86
N MET A 56 -3.08 7.55 9.98
CA MET A 56 -4.05 6.46 9.79
C MET A 56 -3.83 5.30 10.75
N LEU A 57 -2.66 5.19 11.39
CA LEU A 57 -2.35 4.09 12.32
C LEU A 57 -2.40 4.50 13.79
N GLY A 58 -2.44 5.80 14.08
CA GLY A 58 -2.40 6.35 15.43
C GLY A 58 -1.12 5.92 16.16
N TYR A 59 -1.28 5.13 17.22
CA TYR A 59 -0.15 4.55 17.98
C TYR A 59 0.13 3.08 17.61
N GLY A 60 -0.52 2.56 16.57
CA GLY A 60 -0.38 1.18 16.11
C GLY A 60 0.78 0.99 15.12
N ALA A 61 1.12 -0.28 14.88
CA ALA A 61 2.03 -0.68 13.81
C ALA A 61 1.47 -1.91 13.09
N ILE A 62 1.75 -2.03 11.79
CA ILE A 62 1.30 -3.15 10.97
C ILE A 62 2.52 -3.94 10.48
N ALA A 63 2.52 -5.25 10.71
CA ALA A 63 3.42 -6.15 10.00
C ALA A 63 2.90 -6.35 8.56
N ALA A 64 3.73 -6.03 7.57
CA ALA A 64 3.39 -6.03 6.16
C ALA A 64 4.35 -6.92 5.36
N CYS A 65 3.81 -7.62 4.37
CA CYS A 65 4.59 -8.40 3.43
C CYS A 65 4.72 -7.65 2.10
N ILE A 66 5.95 -7.45 1.63
CA ILE A 66 6.21 -6.90 0.30
C ILE A 66 6.08 -8.04 -0.73
N MET A 67 5.18 -7.89 -1.69
CA MET A 67 4.95 -8.86 -2.76
C MET A 67 5.04 -8.14 -4.12
N PRO A 68 6.15 -8.29 -4.86
CA PRO A 68 6.38 -7.53 -6.10
C PRO A 68 5.38 -7.85 -7.23
N ASP A 69 4.75 -9.01 -7.16
CA ASP A 69 3.75 -9.51 -8.10
C ASP A 69 2.30 -9.26 -7.63
N TYR A 70 2.12 -8.61 -6.48
CA TYR A 70 0.79 -8.30 -5.97
C TYR A 70 0.16 -7.13 -6.73
N PRO A 71 -1.07 -7.26 -7.28
CA PRO A 71 -1.64 -6.28 -8.19
C PRO A 71 -2.18 -5.01 -7.50
N LEU A 72 -2.20 -4.98 -6.16
CA LEU A 72 -2.67 -3.84 -5.37
C LEU A 72 -1.51 -3.17 -4.63
N ILE A 73 -1.72 -1.92 -4.22
CA ILE A 73 -0.70 -1.15 -3.51
C ILE A 73 -0.48 -1.69 -2.10
N PHE A 74 -1.56 -1.87 -1.33
CA PHE A 74 -1.50 -2.33 0.05
C PHE A 74 -2.86 -2.88 0.48
N THR A 75 -2.85 -3.99 1.23
CA THR A 75 -4.07 -4.59 1.79
C THR A 75 -3.94 -4.57 3.30
N PHE A 76 -4.88 -3.92 3.96
CA PHE A 76 -4.86 -3.73 5.41
C PHE A 76 -6.24 -4.01 6.01
N PRO A 77 -6.32 -4.29 7.33
CA PRO A 77 -7.59 -4.53 8.01
C PRO A 77 -8.59 -3.37 7.83
N ASP A 78 -9.88 -3.73 7.76
CA ASP A 78 -10.99 -2.78 7.58
C ASP A 78 -10.97 -1.62 8.58
N THR A 79 -10.43 -1.83 9.80
CA THR A 79 -10.30 -0.78 10.82
C THR A 79 -9.52 0.44 10.33
N TYR A 80 -8.43 0.24 9.59
CA TYR A 80 -7.64 1.35 9.06
C TYR A 80 -8.28 1.97 7.82
N TYR A 81 -9.14 1.21 7.12
CA TYR A 81 -9.92 1.72 5.99
C TYR A 81 -11.04 2.63 6.47
N THR A 82 -11.76 2.25 7.53
CA THR A 82 -12.72 3.13 8.19
C THR A 82 -12.06 4.40 8.74
N GLN A 83 -10.82 4.31 9.22
CA GLN A 83 -10.07 5.49 9.64
C GLN A 83 -9.71 6.41 8.46
N PHE A 84 -9.32 5.84 7.31
CA PHE A 84 -9.13 6.59 6.08
C PHE A 84 -10.42 7.33 5.67
N GLU A 85 -11.55 6.65 5.64
CA GLU A 85 -12.86 7.24 5.32
C GLU A 85 -13.22 8.36 6.29
N THR A 86 -13.01 8.14 7.58
CA THR A 86 -13.27 9.14 8.63
C THR A 86 -12.43 10.40 8.42
N LEU A 87 -11.12 10.24 8.17
CA LEU A 87 -10.20 11.36 8.01
C LEU A 87 -10.44 12.13 6.70
N THR A 88 -10.78 11.42 5.63
CA THR A 88 -11.05 12.03 4.31
C THR A 88 -12.49 12.51 4.14
N LYS A 89 -13.38 12.19 5.09
CA LYS A 89 -14.83 12.41 4.99
C LYS A 89 -15.44 11.75 3.75
N THR A 90 -14.94 10.57 3.41
CA THR A 90 -15.44 9.75 2.29
C THR A 90 -16.18 8.54 2.81
N SER A 91 -16.94 7.89 1.94
CA SER A 91 -17.61 6.62 2.24
C SER A 91 -17.52 5.71 1.02
N ASN A 92 -17.15 4.46 1.25
CA ASN A 92 -17.17 3.40 0.25
C ASN A 92 -18.61 3.08 -0.13
N VAL A 93 -18.91 3.11 -1.43
CA VAL A 93 -20.24 2.78 -1.98
C VAL A 93 -20.45 1.27 -2.20
N GLY A 94 -19.59 0.44 -1.61
CA GLY A 94 -19.58 -1.02 -1.72
C GLY A 94 -18.52 -1.56 -2.69
N ARG A 95 -18.31 -2.89 -2.63
CA ARG A 95 -17.60 -3.63 -3.69
C ARG A 95 -18.57 -3.84 -4.85
N GLY A 96 -18.38 -3.17 -5.99
CA GLY A 96 -19.19 -3.53 -7.15
C GLY A 96 -18.83 -4.92 -7.62
N GLY A 97 -19.84 -5.77 -7.79
CA GLY A 97 -19.73 -7.11 -8.37
C GLY A 97 -19.41 -7.12 -9.87
N GLY A 98 -18.58 -6.19 -10.34
CA GLY A 98 -18.15 -6.10 -11.73
C GLY A 98 -16.80 -6.76 -11.94
N ALA A 99 -16.70 -7.62 -12.94
CA ALA A 99 -15.44 -8.14 -13.49
C ALA A 99 -14.65 -7.04 -14.25
N GLY A 100 -14.54 -5.84 -13.67
CA GLY A 100 -13.82 -4.68 -14.19
C GLY A 100 -12.52 -4.39 -13.41
N ILE A 101 -11.80 -3.35 -13.83
CA ILE A 101 -10.40 -2.97 -13.48
C ILE A 101 -10.22 -2.50 -12.02
N GLY A 102 -10.85 -3.19 -11.08
CA GLY A 102 -10.82 -2.92 -9.65
C GLY A 102 -10.94 -4.23 -8.87
N TYR A 103 -9.93 -5.09 -8.98
CA TYR A 103 -9.89 -6.31 -8.18
C TYR A 103 -9.77 -5.94 -6.70
N SER A 104 -10.87 -6.02 -5.96
CA SER A 104 -10.94 -5.63 -4.54
C SER A 104 -10.69 -4.13 -4.23
N GLY A 105 -10.87 -3.23 -5.21
CA GLY A 105 -10.78 -1.78 -5.00
C GLY A 105 -12.15 -1.11 -4.75
N PRO A 106 -12.18 0.08 -4.10
CA PRO A 106 -13.40 0.90 -4.02
C PRO A 106 -13.80 1.37 -5.43
N LEU A 107 -15.10 1.32 -5.74
CA LEU A 107 -15.63 1.97 -6.93
C LEU A 107 -15.96 3.42 -6.62
N TYR A 108 -15.65 4.31 -7.57
CA TYR A 108 -16.14 5.69 -7.58
C TYR A 108 -17.05 5.83 -8.80
N TRP A 109 -18.23 6.43 -8.62
CA TRP A 109 -19.06 6.78 -9.76
C TRP A 109 -18.51 8.03 -10.46
N PRO A 110 -18.61 8.17 -11.79
CA PRO A 110 -18.10 9.34 -12.52
C PRO A 110 -18.71 10.67 -12.03
N GLU A 111 -19.91 10.63 -11.48
CA GLU A 111 -20.58 11.78 -10.86
C GLU A 111 -20.07 12.15 -9.45
N GLU A 112 -19.17 11.36 -8.86
CA GLU A 112 -18.65 11.53 -7.49
C GLU A 112 -17.19 12.05 -7.44
N VAL A 113 -16.60 12.39 -8.59
CA VAL A 113 -15.24 12.97 -8.73
C VAL A 113 -15.24 14.38 -9.31
#